data_AF-A0A9W4XTN7-F1
#
_entry.id   AF-A0A9W4XTN7-F1
#
_cell.length_a   1.000
_cell.length_b   1.000
_cell.length_c   1.000
_cell.angle_alpha   90.00
_cell.angle_beta   90.00
_cell.angle_gamma   90.00
#
_symmetry.space_group_name_H-M   'P 1'
#
loop_
_entity.id
_entity.type
_entity.pdbx_description
1 polymer ?
#
loop_
_entity_poly.entity_id
_entity_poly.type
_entity_poly.pdbx_seq_one_letter_code
_entity_poly.pdbx_strand_id
1 'polypeptide(L)'
;MALFEVPAGVLGRLGPEESVDLARRIISEDARKTGLPAANFSMSSNTGAPDGGVGGIFRGAGRDSVHGMIKKGTTCYQVKSGRHPLNEENAGSLLFAGGSLKDGIRSCLDAGGTFVVVLTGEDPTEKAVDGFLAHVARMLEVESPAYKGARVEVWGQSAIIDILGAFPMLRACLLGLEESMPLDYDKWLGLSDVGSRKLFLGALQDALIGRVRDELSADRPVNLRVVGAPGIGKTRLVLEAVGHEGLRGRVAYYRNPEDSKRSPFLYHAMDSKFPCILVVDECTRYEAGDLWAFVSAAGPQIKLVTIYNEPEEHPGERSDKTTINVPGLGSAQMLDILRTYTDKSSVPGMDEALERWAAFCGTSPRAAHIVGANLASNPNDILRQPDSVPVWERCIAARSEIGTDIYNNRRRVMMWLSLFKRFGYGGGYQKERDVMAGLVEKYTNMDPTTFRETVNALRDMKILHGRNTLYITPMLLHVYFWKQWWDTYGESEMSEVLDAVGAGPGSLFGSYCEMFAHVRQLKASDPLIRSLLGPGGFFDKHGALKTRLGADFFDPEQG
;
A
#
# COMPACT_ATOMS: atom_id res chain seq x y z
N MET A 1 9.11 16.89 -21.91
CA MET A 1 9.61 16.10 -23.05
C MET A 1 9.87 14.67 -22.60
N ALA A 2 9.32 13.70 -23.33
CA ALA A 2 9.79 12.31 -23.54
C ALA A 2 9.86 11.26 -22.41
N LEU A 3 9.56 11.53 -21.13
CA LEU A 3 9.83 10.51 -20.09
C LEU A 3 8.86 9.30 -20.08
N PHE A 4 7.66 9.45 -20.64
CA PHE A 4 6.65 8.37 -20.75
C PHE A 4 6.18 8.12 -22.18
N GLU A 5 6.88 8.69 -23.14
CA GLU A 5 6.64 8.36 -24.54
C GLU A 5 7.25 6.98 -24.80
N VAL A 6 6.45 6.04 -25.30
CA VAL A 6 6.93 4.70 -25.66
C VAL A 6 7.30 4.75 -27.13
N PRO A 7 8.59 4.76 -27.50
CA PRO A 7 8.99 4.71 -28.89
C PRO A 7 8.61 3.36 -29.49
N ALA A 8 8.28 3.33 -30.79
CA ALA A 8 8.05 2.09 -31.53
C ALA A 8 9.19 1.06 -31.34
N GLY A 9 10.44 1.52 -31.23
CA GLY A 9 11.60 0.67 -30.96
C GLY A 9 11.56 -0.07 -29.62
N VAL A 10 10.82 0.40 -28.61
CA VAL A 10 10.61 -0.33 -27.35
C VAL A 10 9.67 -1.51 -27.60
N LEU A 11 8.55 -1.28 -28.29
CA LEU A 11 7.60 -2.36 -28.64
C LEU A 11 8.26 -3.42 -29.52
N GLY A 12 9.11 -3.00 -30.47
CA GLY A 12 9.79 -3.92 -31.37
C GLY A 12 10.89 -4.77 -30.74
N ARG A 13 11.31 -4.48 -29.51
CA ARG A 13 12.25 -5.33 -28.75
C ARG A 13 11.56 -6.39 -27.89
N LEU A 14 10.24 -6.31 -27.73
CA LEU A 14 9.51 -7.26 -26.89
C LEU A 14 9.60 -8.67 -27.48
N GLY A 15 9.95 -9.62 -26.62
CA GLY A 15 9.86 -11.03 -26.94
C GLY A 15 8.40 -11.49 -27.13
N PRO A 16 8.19 -12.74 -27.58
CA PRO A 16 6.84 -13.30 -27.73
C PRO A 16 6.01 -13.24 -26.45
N GLU A 17 6.59 -13.64 -25.31
CA GLU A 17 5.90 -13.65 -24.01
C GLU A 17 5.54 -12.23 -23.54
N GLU A 18 6.49 -11.29 -23.65
CA GLU A 18 6.30 -9.89 -23.26
C GLU A 18 5.25 -9.20 -24.14
N SER A 19 5.21 -9.53 -25.44
CA SER A 19 4.20 -9.01 -26.37
C SER A 19 2.80 -9.48 -26.00
N VAL A 20 2.67 -10.75 -25.62
CA VAL A 20 1.40 -11.33 -25.15
C VAL A 20 0.97 -10.71 -23.81
N ASP A 21 1.90 -10.55 -22.87
CA ASP A 21 1.60 -9.89 -21.59
C ASP A 21 1.16 -8.43 -21.79
N LEU A 22 1.84 -7.69 -22.67
CA LEU A 22 1.45 -6.32 -23.00
C LEU A 22 0.02 -6.26 -23.58
N ALA A 23 -0.28 -7.08 -24.59
CA ALA A 23 -1.62 -7.13 -25.18
C ALA A 23 -2.68 -7.47 -24.13
N ARG A 24 -2.40 -8.47 -23.27
CA ARG A 24 -3.26 -8.87 -22.16
C ARG A 24 -3.57 -7.72 -21.22
N ARG A 25 -2.54 -6.96 -20.82
CA ARG A 25 -2.67 -5.82 -19.90
C ARG A 25 -3.45 -4.67 -20.52
N ILE A 26 -3.19 -4.33 -21.78
CA ILE A 26 -3.93 -3.27 -22.49
C ILE A 26 -5.41 -3.63 -22.64
N ILE A 27 -5.73 -4.85 -23.08
CA ILE A 27 -7.12 -5.30 -23.25
C ILE A 27 -7.86 -5.30 -21.91
N SER A 28 -7.19 -5.75 -20.83
CA SER A 28 -7.77 -5.76 -19.49
C SER A 28 -8.07 -4.35 -18.97
N GLU A 29 -7.15 -3.41 -19.18
CA GLU A 29 -7.35 -2.01 -18.77
C GLU A 29 -8.44 -1.32 -19.60
N ASP A 30 -8.52 -1.58 -20.90
CA ASP A 30 -9.58 -1.03 -21.75
C ASP A 30 -10.97 -1.61 -21.40
N ALA A 31 -11.05 -2.91 -21.10
CA ALA A 31 -12.26 -3.53 -20.57
C ALA A 31 -12.72 -2.84 -19.28
N ARG A 32 -11.81 -2.69 -18.31
CA ARG A 32 -12.10 -2.08 -17.01
C ARG A 32 -12.51 -0.62 -17.15
N LYS A 33 -11.82 0.15 -17.99
CA LYS A 33 -12.17 1.55 -18.26
C LYS A 33 -13.52 1.70 -18.95
N THR A 34 -13.91 0.71 -19.74
CA THR A 34 -15.23 0.62 -20.38
C THR A 34 -16.32 0.08 -19.43
N GLY A 35 -15.96 -0.55 -18.30
CA GLY A 35 -16.92 -1.26 -17.45
C GLY A 35 -17.43 -2.57 -18.07
N LEU A 36 -16.59 -3.24 -18.86
CA LEU A 36 -16.87 -4.58 -19.40
C LEU A 36 -16.39 -5.65 -18.39
N PRO A 37 -17.14 -6.75 -18.20
CA PRO A 37 -16.78 -7.77 -17.20
C PRO A 37 -15.45 -8.47 -17.52
N ALA A 38 -14.52 -8.46 -16.56
CA ALA A 38 -13.22 -9.13 -16.70
C ALA A 38 -13.33 -10.64 -16.93
N ALA A 39 -14.40 -11.27 -16.40
CA ALA A 39 -14.68 -12.70 -16.58
C ALA A 39 -14.87 -13.11 -18.05
N ASN A 40 -15.16 -12.15 -18.93
CA ASN A 40 -15.34 -12.42 -20.35
C ASN A 40 -14.02 -12.48 -21.12
N PHE A 41 -12.92 -12.05 -20.51
CA PHE A 41 -11.59 -12.03 -21.11
C PHE A 41 -10.75 -13.25 -20.70
N SER A 42 -10.04 -13.83 -21.67
CA SER A 42 -9.12 -14.94 -21.45
C SER A 42 -7.97 -14.86 -22.46
N MET A 43 -6.72 -14.85 -22.00
CA MET A 43 -5.53 -14.87 -22.85
C MET A 43 -4.46 -15.72 -22.17
N SER A 44 -3.95 -16.73 -22.88
CA SER A 44 -2.94 -17.66 -22.35
C SER A 44 -1.58 -16.96 -22.26
N SER A 45 -0.83 -17.18 -21.18
CA SER A 45 0.57 -16.77 -21.08
C SER A 45 1.53 -17.80 -21.70
N ASN A 46 1.05 -19.01 -22.03
CA ASN A 46 1.88 -20.04 -22.64
C ASN A 46 1.89 -19.88 -24.17
N THR A 47 2.99 -19.36 -24.71
CA THR A 47 3.19 -19.10 -26.14
C THR A 47 3.50 -20.34 -26.97
N GLY A 48 3.76 -21.50 -26.34
CA GLY A 48 4.13 -22.75 -27.00
C GLY A 48 3.02 -23.80 -27.08
N ALA A 49 1.84 -23.55 -26.49
CA ALA A 49 0.71 -24.48 -26.55
C ALA A 49 -0.07 -24.31 -27.86
N PRO A 50 -0.54 -25.40 -28.51
CA PRO A 50 -1.41 -25.29 -29.69
C PRO A 50 -2.73 -24.62 -29.30
N ASP A 51 -2.92 -23.40 -29.77
CA ASP A 51 -3.96 -22.44 -29.38
C ASP A 51 -4.99 -22.20 -30.51
N GLY A 52 -4.97 -23.05 -31.54
CA GLY A 52 -5.92 -22.96 -32.65
C GLY A 52 -5.87 -21.63 -33.41
N GLY A 53 -4.73 -20.92 -33.35
CA GLY A 53 -4.55 -19.63 -34.01
C GLY A 53 -5.20 -18.43 -33.32
N VAL A 54 -5.57 -18.56 -32.03
CA VAL A 54 -6.10 -17.47 -31.21
C VAL A 54 -5.39 -17.48 -29.85
N GLY A 55 -4.54 -16.48 -29.59
CA GLY A 55 -3.84 -16.32 -28.31
C GLY A 55 -4.72 -15.80 -27.17
N GLY A 56 -5.81 -15.10 -27.49
CA GLY A 56 -6.78 -14.64 -26.49
C GLY A 56 -8.15 -14.31 -27.05
N ILE A 57 -9.14 -14.21 -26.19
CA ILE A 57 -10.55 -14.01 -26.53
C ILE A 57 -11.25 -13.14 -25.50
N PHE A 58 -12.06 -12.20 -25.98
CA PHE A 58 -13.07 -11.49 -25.20
C PHE A 58 -14.46 -11.91 -25.68
N ARG A 59 -15.30 -12.44 -24.79
CA ARG A 59 -16.61 -13.02 -25.15
C ARG A 59 -17.76 -12.03 -24.95
N GLY A 60 -18.60 -11.87 -25.98
CA GLY A 60 -19.94 -11.28 -25.84
C GLY A 60 -19.98 -9.85 -25.28
N ALA A 61 -19.08 -8.96 -25.69
CA ALA A 61 -19.13 -7.56 -25.30
C ALA A 61 -20.42 -6.89 -25.82
N GLY A 62 -21.15 -6.19 -24.95
CA GLY A 62 -22.38 -5.49 -25.33
C GLY A 62 -22.16 -4.24 -26.20
N ARG A 63 -20.94 -3.69 -26.19
CA ARG A 63 -20.51 -2.49 -26.93
C ARG A 63 -19.01 -2.56 -27.21
N ASP A 64 -18.56 -1.67 -28.10
CA ASP A 64 -17.14 -1.43 -28.30
C ASP A 64 -16.52 -0.79 -27.04
N SER A 65 -15.26 -1.09 -26.78
CA SER A 65 -14.50 -0.44 -25.71
C SER A 65 -14.08 0.97 -26.07
N VAL A 66 -13.77 1.76 -25.03
CA VAL A 66 -13.39 3.17 -25.15
C VAL A 66 -12.20 3.36 -26.09
N HIS A 67 -11.22 2.46 -26.05
CA HIS A 67 -10.04 2.51 -26.91
C HIS A 67 -10.14 1.57 -28.11
N GLY A 68 -11.31 0.96 -28.35
CA GLY A 68 -11.56 0.10 -29.50
C GLY A 68 -10.87 -1.26 -29.45
N MET A 69 -10.20 -1.63 -28.35
CA MET A 69 -9.55 -2.93 -28.20
C MET A 69 -10.52 -4.10 -28.12
N ILE A 70 -11.79 -3.84 -27.82
CA ILE A 70 -12.82 -4.86 -27.69
C ILE A 70 -13.98 -4.41 -28.56
N LYS A 71 -14.43 -5.28 -29.45
CA LYS A 71 -15.54 -5.02 -30.35
C LYS A 71 -16.82 -5.64 -29.80
N LYS A 72 -17.96 -5.05 -30.14
CA LYS A 72 -19.28 -5.61 -29.86
C LYS A 72 -19.37 -7.05 -30.39
N GLY A 73 -19.77 -7.95 -29.49
CA GLY A 73 -19.76 -9.40 -29.72
C GLY A 73 -18.48 -10.06 -29.19
N THR A 74 -18.04 -11.12 -29.87
CA THR A 74 -16.80 -11.82 -29.53
C THR A 74 -15.62 -11.22 -30.29
N THR A 75 -14.52 -10.93 -29.59
CA THR A 75 -13.26 -10.49 -30.20
C THR A 75 -12.17 -11.52 -29.91
N CYS A 76 -11.47 -11.99 -30.94
CA CYS A 76 -10.39 -12.97 -30.83
C CYS A 76 -9.08 -12.33 -31.27
N TYR A 77 -7.99 -12.59 -30.56
CA TYR A 77 -6.71 -11.92 -30.74
C TYR A 77 -5.62 -12.92 -31.12
N GLN A 78 -4.79 -12.55 -32.09
CA GLN A 78 -3.51 -13.20 -32.35
C GLN A 78 -2.40 -12.16 -32.23
N VAL A 79 -1.46 -12.38 -31.32
CA VAL A 79 -0.30 -11.49 -31.12
C VAL A 79 0.88 -11.99 -31.95
N LYS A 80 1.58 -11.07 -32.61
CA LYS A 80 2.82 -11.31 -33.37
C LYS A 80 3.90 -10.35 -32.91
N SER A 81 4.97 -10.92 -32.34
CA SER A 81 6.19 -10.23 -31.92
C SER A 81 7.22 -10.16 -33.05
N GLY A 82 8.09 -9.16 -33.02
CA GLY A 82 9.09 -8.93 -34.05
C GLY A 82 8.50 -8.52 -35.40
N ARG A 83 9.31 -8.57 -36.46
CA ARG A 83 8.87 -8.19 -37.81
C ARG A 83 7.93 -9.24 -38.38
N HIS A 84 6.76 -8.82 -38.83
CA HIS A 84 5.74 -9.71 -39.40
C HIS A 84 5.08 -9.06 -40.61
N PRO A 85 5.72 -9.16 -41.80
CA PRO A 85 5.26 -8.46 -42.99
C PRO A 85 3.84 -8.87 -43.37
N LEU A 86 2.96 -7.90 -43.60
CA LEU A 86 1.58 -8.16 -44.01
C LEU A 86 1.50 -8.49 -45.50
N ASN A 87 1.85 -9.72 -45.87
CA ASN A 87 1.80 -10.26 -47.23
C ASN A 87 0.90 -11.51 -47.32
N GLU A 88 0.70 -12.02 -48.54
CA GLU A 88 -0.18 -13.16 -48.81
C GLU A 88 0.28 -14.45 -48.09
N GLU A 89 1.58 -14.71 -48.07
CA GLU A 89 2.15 -15.89 -47.39
C GLU A 89 1.87 -15.86 -45.88
N ASN A 90 2.06 -14.70 -45.25
CA ASN A 90 1.78 -14.51 -43.83
C ASN A 90 0.28 -14.51 -43.53
N ALA A 91 -0.57 -14.04 -44.44
CA ALA A 91 -2.02 -14.20 -44.31
C ALA A 91 -2.42 -15.68 -44.29
N GLY A 92 -1.84 -16.48 -45.19
CA GLY A 92 -2.05 -17.92 -45.24
C GLY A 92 -1.61 -18.62 -43.96
N SER A 93 -0.38 -18.37 -43.50
CA SER A 93 0.14 -18.99 -42.28
C SER A 93 -0.54 -18.51 -40.98
N LEU A 94 -1.11 -17.30 -41.00
CA LEU A 94 -1.91 -16.77 -39.90
C LEU A 94 -3.24 -17.51 -39.78
N LEU A 95 -3.97 -17.68 -40.89
CA LEU A 95 -5.32 -18.23 -40.93
C LEU A 95 -5.35 -19.76 -40.93
N PHE A 96 -4.43 -20.41 -41.66
CA PHE A 96 -4.52 -21.83 -41.98
C PHE A 96 -3.40 -22.64 -41.31
N ALA A 97 -3.69 -23.89 -40.99
CA ALA A 97 -2.71 -24.90 -40.59
C ALA A 97 -3.07 -26.21 -41.30
N GLY A 98 -2.10 -26.82 -42.01
CA GLY A 98 -2.36 -28.05 -42.77
C GLY A 98 -3.43 -27.90 -43.85
N GLY A 99 -3.61 -26.69 -44.41
CA GLY A 99 -4.60 -26.41 -45.46
C GLY A 99 -6.04 -26.20 -44.96
N SER A 100 -6.28 -26.25 -43.64
CA SER A 100 -7.59 -25.96 -43.04
C SER A 100 -7.54 -24.69 -42.18
N LEU A 101 -8.65 -23.94 -42.13
CA LEU A 101 -8.76 -22.78 -41.26
C LEU A 101 -8.61 -23.23 -39.79
N LYS A 102 -7.74 -22.54 -39.05
CA LYS A 102 -7.46 -22.89 -37.65
C LYS A 102 -8.73 -22.78 -36.78
N ASP A 103 -8.90 -23.75 -35.88
CA ASP A 103 -10.16 -23.95 -35.15
C ASP A 103 -10.60 -22.75 -34.29
N GLY A 104 -9.65 -22.03 -33.69
CA GLY A 104 -9.95 -20.84 -32.89
C GLY A 104 -10.49 -19.69 -33.75
N ILE A 105 -9.91 -19.51 -34.94
CA ILE A 105 -10.36 -18.49 -35.91
C ILE A 105 -11.73 -18.89 -36.47
N ARG A 106 -11.89 -20.15 -36.87
CA ARG A 106 -13.17 -20.74 -37.32
C ARG A 106 -14.28 -20.48 -36.29
N SER A 107 -14.04 -20.86 -35.04
CA SER A 107 -15.00 -20.67 -33.94
C SER A 107 -15.35 -19.20 -33.71
N CYS A 108 -14.37 -18.30 -33.88
CA CYS A 108 -14.59 -16.87 -33.75
C CYS A 108 -15.54 -16.33 -34.84
N LEU A 109 -15.28 -16.72 -36.09
CA LEU A 109 -16.02 -16.26 -37.26
C LEU A 109 -17.42 -16.89 -37.33
N ASP A 110 -17.56 -18.18 -36.98
CA ASP A 110 -18.85 -18.87 -36.88
C ASP A 110 -19.79 -18.20 -35.87
N ALA A 111 -19.23 -17.63 -34.80
CA ALA A 111 -19.97 -16.83 -33.82
C ALA A 111 -20.21 -15.38 -34.26
N GLY A 112 -19.87 -15.00 -35.49
CA GLY A 112 -19.96 -13.64 -36.01
C GLY A 112 -19.00 -12.65 -35.32
N GLY A 113 -17.92 -13.14 -34.72
CA GLY A 113 -16.94 -12.34 -33.99
C GLY A 113 -16.05 -11.48 -34.89
N THR A 114 -15.12 -10.75 -34.25
CA THR A 114 -14.04 -10.01 -34.92
C THR A 114 -12.70 -10.65 -34.59
N PHE A 115 -11.91 -10.95 -35.62
CA PHE A 115 -10.54 -11.44 -35.46
C PHE A 115 -9.54 -10.28 -35.56
N VAL A 116 -8.68 -10.13 -34.57
CA VAL A 116 -7.73 -9.01 -34.45
C VAL A 116 -6.31 -9.53 -34.43
N VAL A 117 -5.46 -8.98 -35.30
CA VAL A 117 -4.03 -9.25 -35.34
C VAL A 117 -3.30 -8.10 -34.66
N VAL A 118 -2.53 -8.40 -33.61
CA VAL A 118 -1.76 -7.40 -32.86
C VAL A 118 -0.28 -7.53 -33.23
N LEU A 119 0.30 -6.48 -33.79
CA LEU A 119 1.70 -6.42 -34.21
C LEU A 119 2.48 -5.52 -33.24
N THR A 120 3.34 -6.12 -32.40
CA THR A 120 4.18 -5.34 -31.48
C THR A 120 5.50 -4.90 -32.14
N GLY A 121 5.95 -5.57 -33.20
CA GLY A 121 7.26 -5.34 -33.82
C GLY A 121 7.28 -4.62 -35.16
N GLU A 122 6.12 -4.24 -35.69
CA GLU A 122 6.03 -3.53 -36.97
C GLU A 122 4.82 -2.60 -37.00
N ASP A 123 4.99 -1.46 -37.66
CA ASP A 123 3.91 -0.52 -37.93
C ASP A 123 3.66 -0.47 -39.45
N PRO A 124 2.72 -1.30 -39.95
CA PRO A 124 2.47 -1.38 -41.38
C PRO A 124 1.84 -0.09 -41.90
N THR A 125 2.12 0.25 -43.16
CA THR A 125 1.42 1.35 -43.83
C THR A 125 -0.05 0.98 -44.06
N GLU A 126 -0.93 1.98 -44.10
CA GLU A 126 -2.36 1.78 -44.39
C GLU A 126 -2.58 0.94 -45.66
N LYS A 127 -1.82 1.22 -46.73
CA LYS A 127 -1.86 0.45 -47.98
C LYS A 127 -1.48 -1.03 -47.79
N ALA A 128 -0.53 -1.34 -46.92
CA ALA A 128 -0.14 -2.71 -46.63
C ALA A 128 -1.23 -3.44 -45.82
N VAL A 129 -1.86 -2.75 -44.86
CA VAL A 129 -3.00 -3.27 -44.10
C VAL A 129 -4.18 -3.56 -45.02
N ASP A 130 -4.58 -2.61 -45.87
CA ASP A 130 -5.70 -2.79 -46.81
C ASP A 130 -5.46 -3.94 -47.78
N GLY A 131 -4.24 -4.01 -48.33
CA GLY A 131 -3.82 -5.10 -49.20
C GLY A 131 -3.94 -6.45 -48.49
N PHE A 132 -3.42 -6.55 -47.27
CA PHE A 132 -3.50 -7.75 -46.45
C PHE A 132 -4.93 -8.16 -46.11
N LEU A 133 -5.76 -7.23 -45.64
CA LEU A 133 -7.17 -7.49 -45.32
C LEU A 133 -7.96 -7.94 -46.55
N ALA A 134 -7.69 -7.39 -47.74
CA ALA A 134 -8.29 -7.86 -48.99
C ALA A 134 -7.85 -9.28 -49.37
N HIS A 135 -6.63 -9.69 -49.03
CA HIS A 135 -6.18 -11.08 -49.24
C HIS A 135 -6.84 -12.03 -48.24
N VAL A 136 -6.88 -11.66 -46.97
CA VAL A 136 -7.58 -12.39 -45.91
C VAL A 136 -9.06 -12.59 -46.26
N ALA A 137 -9.76 -11.55 -46.70
CA ALA A 137 -11.16 -11.63 -47.09
C ALA A 137 -11.39 -12.63 -48.24
N ARG A 138 -10.54 -12.59 -49.28
CA ARG A 138 -10.61 -13.56 -50.39
C ARG A 138 -10.35 -14.99 -49.92
N MET A 139 -9.35 -15.21 -49.07
CA MET A 139 -9.05 -16.54 -48.54
C MET A 139 -10.19 -17.10 -47.69
N LEU A 140 -10.83 -16.27 -46.87
CA LEU A 140 -11.96 -16.68 -46.04
C LEU A 140 -13.20 -16.98 -46.88
N GLU A 141 -13.51 -16.19 -47.92
CA GLU A 141 -14.63 -16.46 -48.83
C GLU A 141 -14.43 -17.75 -49.63
N VAL A 142 -13.19 -18.09 -49.99
CA VAL A 142 -12.83 -19.37 -50.64
C VAL A 142 -12.99 -20.56 -49.68
N GLU A 143 -12.58 -20.43 -48.42
CA GLU A 143 -12.78 -21.46 -47.39
C GLU A 143 -14.28 -21.70 -47.13
N SER A 144 -15.08 -20.64 -47.06
CA SER A 144 -16.53 -20.74 -46.91
C SER A 144 -17.25 -19.47 -47.36
N PRO A 145 -18.30 -19.57 -48.21
CA PRO A 145 -19.14 -18.43 -48.56
C PRO A 145 -19.80 -17.74 -47.35
N ALA A 146 -19.94 -18.45 -46.22
CA ALA A 146 -20.50 -17.89 -44.98
C ALA A 146 -19.59 -16.83 -44.33
N TYR A 147 -18.30 -16.82 -44.66
CA TYR A 147 -17.34 -15.83 -44.15
C TYR A 147 -17.26 -14.57 -45.02
N LYS A 148 -18.16 -14.43 -46.01
CA LYS A 148 -18.29 -13.18 -46.75
C LYS A 148 -18.67 -12.05 -45.80
N GLY A 149 -17.78 -11.06 -45.65
CA GLY A 149 -17.95 -9.96 -44.69
C GLY A 149 -17.46 -10.30 -43.26
N ALA A 150 -16.69 -11.37 -43.09
CA ALA A 150 -15.97 -11.65 -41.85
C ALA A 150 -15.15 -10.42 -41.41
N ARG A 151 -15.19 -10.12 -40.10
CA ARG A 151 -14.54 -8.93 -39.54
C ARG A 151 -13.13 -9.26 -39.11
N VAL A 152 -12.16 -8.64 -39.76
CA VAL A 152 -10.73 -8.78 -39.44
C VAL A 152 -10.09 -7.40 -39.30
N GLU A 153 -9.32 -7.19 -38.23
CA GLU A 153 -8.58 -5.95 -37.98
C GLU A 153 -7.09 -6.22 -37.71
N VAL A 154 -6.26 -5.21 -37.96
CA VAL A 154 -4.83 -5.23 -37.63
C VAL A 154 -4.49 -4.01 -36.80
N TRP A 155 -3.78 -4.21 -35.69
CA TRP A 155 -3.21 -3.13 -34.88
C TRP A 155 -1.69 -3.16 -34.93
N GLY A 156 -1.12 -2.11 -35.52
CA GLY A 156 0.31 -1.84 -35.53
C GLY A 156 0.79 -1.11 -34.27
N GLN A 157 2.09 -0.78 -34.27
CA GLN A 157 2.72 -0.09 -33.15
C GLN A 157 2.10 1.27 -32.87
N SER A 158 1.70 2.05 -33.88
CA SER A 158 1.08 3.38 -33.64
C SER A 158 -0.22 3.26 -32.87
N ALA A 159 -1.09 2.32 -33.24
CA ALA A 159 -2.33 2.06 -32.51
C ALA A 159 -2.07 1.64 -31.05
N ILE A 160 -1.06 0.78 -30.82
CA ILE A 160 -0.68 0.36 -29.47
C ILE A 160 -0.15 1.56 -28.65
N ILE A 161 0.70 2.41 -29.23
CA ILE A 161 1.30 3.58 -28.57
C ILE A 161 0.24 4.61 -28.18
N ASP A 162 -0.73 4.85 -29.06
CA ASP A 162 -1.85 5.76 -28.82
C ASP A 162 -2.69 5.29 -27.63
N ILE A 163 -3.00 3.99 -27.59
CA ILE A 163 -3.78 3.38 -26.51
C ILE A 163 -2.99 3.38 -25.20
N LEU A 164 -1.69 3.12 -25.24
CA LEU A 164 -0.80 3.28 -24.08
C LEU A 164 -0.84 4.70 -23.52
N GLY A 165 -1.22 5.71 -24.32
CA GLY A 165 -1.55 7.08 -23.89
C GLY A 165 -2.51 7.16 -22.72
N ALA A 166 -3.45 6.23 -22.66
CA ALA A 166 -4.42 6.17 -21.60
C ALA A 166 -3.90 5.45 -20.34
N PHE A 167 -2.72 4.82 -20.37
CA PHE A 167 -2.24 3.90 -19.34
C PHE A 167 -0.76 4.15 -18.94
N PRO A 168 -0.46 5.23 -18.19
CA PRO A 168 0.91 5.59 -17.80
C PRO A 168 1.65 4.52 -17.00
N MET A 169 0.95 3.71 -16.21
CA MET A 169 1.56 2.59 -15.49
C MET A 169 2.10 1.51 -16.45
N LEU A 170 1.40 1.24 -17.55
CA LEU A 170 1.88 0.31 -18.57
C LEU A 170 3.09 0.87 -19.32
N ARG A 171 3.05 2.17 -19.66
CA ARG A 171 4.18 2.88 -20.28
C ARG A 171 5.43 2.80 -19.42
N ALA A 172 5.29 3.03 -18.12
CA ALA A 172 6.40 2.98 -17.19
C ALA A 172 7.06 1.62 -17.11
N CYS A 173 6.25 0.55 -17.04
CA CYS A 173 6.74 -0.83 -17.08
C CYS A 173 7.55 -1.08 -18.36
N LEU A 174 7.01 -0.69 -19.53
CA LEU A 174 7.71 -0.86 -20.82
C LEU A 174 9.03 -0.08 -20.91
N LEU A 175 9.11 1.05 -20.22
CA LEU A 175 10.32 1.89 -20.17
C LEU A 175 11.31 1.47 -19.06
N GLY A 176 11.00 0.42 -18.29
CA GLY A 176 11.85 -0.06 -17.19
C GLY A 176 11.93 0.92 -16.02
N LEU A 177 10.93 1.80 -15.85
CA LEU A 177 10.93 2.84 -14.81
C LEU A 177 10.38 2.36 -13.46
N GLU A 178 10.15 1.06 -13.30
CA GLU A 178 9.34 0.45 -12.25
C GLU A 178 9.79 0.77 -10.83
N GLU A 179 11.09 0.86 -10.58
CA GLU A 179 11.64 1.21 -9.26
C GLU A 179 11.33 2.65 -8.85
N SER A 180 11.01 3.52 -9.82
CA SER A 180 10.63 4.92 -9.61
C SER A 180 9.11 5.16 -9.67
N MET A 181 8.34 4.08 -9.82
CA MET A 181 6.89 4.13 -9.96
C MET A 181 6.16 3.93 -8.63
N PRO A 182 4.96 4.54 -8.49
CA PRO A 182 4.05 4.16 -7.42
C PRO A 182 3.63 2.70 -7.57
N LEU A 183 3.21 2.10 -6.45
CA LEU A 183 2.48 0.84 -6.51
C LEU A 183 1.07 1.11 -7.02
N ASP A 184 0.62 0.36 -8.02
CA ASP A 184 -0.80 0.27 -8.33
C ASP A 184 -1.55 -0.45 -7.19
N TYR A 185 -2.89 -0.48 -7.28
CA TYR A 185 -3.69 -1.13 -6.26
C TYR A 185 -3.31 -2.61 -6.04
N ASP A 186 -3.07 -3.37 -7.10
CA ASP A 186 -2.84 -4.82 -7.01
C ASP A 186 -1.50 -5.11 -6.33
N LYS A 187 -0.46 -4.35 -6.69
CA LYS A 187 0.86 -4.41 -6.04
C LYS A 187 0.77 -3.94 -4.59
N TRP A 188 -0.02 -2.92 -4.29
CA TRP A 188 -0.23 -2.45 -2.92
C TRP A 188 -0.98 -3.49 -2.08
N LEU A 189 -2.05 -4.09 -2.62
CA LEU A 189 -2.77 -5.20 -2.02
C LEU A 189 -1.85 -6.41 -1.84
N GLY A 190 -0.94 -6.70 -2.76
CA GLY A 190 0.01 -7.80 -2.66
C GLY A 190 1.04 -7.67 -1.54
N LEU A 191 1.17 -6.49 -0.91
CA LEU A 191 2.08 -6.32 0.22
C LEU A 191 1.60 -7.16 1.42
N SER A 192 2.44 -8.10 1.87
CA SER A 192 2.15 -9.09 2.92
C SER A 192 1.49 -8.49 4.17
N ASP A 193 1.92 -7.28 4.55
CA ASP A 193 1.54 -6.62 5.80
C ASP A 193 0.21 -5.89 5.72
N VAL A 194 -0.24 -5.59 4.50
CA VAL A 194 -1.51 -4.89 4.25
C VAL A 194 -2.54 -5.87 3.72
N GLY A 195 -2.19 -6.69 2.72
CA GLY A 195 -3.10 -7.52 1.91
C GLY A 195 -3.64 -8.81 2.49
N SER A 196 -2.75 -9.57 3.12
CA SER A 196 -2.91 -11.02 3.30
C SER A 196 -3.86 -11.44 4.42
N ARG A 197 -4.22 -10.51 5.32
CA ARG A 197 -5.02 -10.81 6.52
C ARG A 197 -6.50 -10.58 6.26
N LYS A 198 -7.34 -11.44 6.85
CA LYS A 198 -8.79 -11.25 6.87
C LYS A 198 -9.11 -9.89 7.51
N LEU A 199 -9.93 -9.11 6.83
CA LEU A 199 -10.38 -7.81 7.29
C LEU A 199 -11.59 -7.97 8.22
N PHE A 200 -11.60 -7.21 9.32
CA PHE A 200 -12.72 -7.08 10.22
C PHE A 200 -13.14 -5.61 10.29
N LEU A 201 -14.43 -5.35 10.06
CA LEU A 201 -15.01 -4.02 10.02
C LEU A 201 -16.13 -3.91 11.04
N GLY A 202 -16.18 -2.78 11.74
CA GLY A 202 -17.36 -2.34 12.47
C GLY A 202 -18.05 -1.21 11.71
N ALA A 203 -19.24 -0.80 12.17
CA ALA A 203 -20.04 0.23 11.52
C ALA A 203 -19.28 1.55 11.29
N LEU A 204 -18.39 1.93 12.22
CA LEU A 204 -17.57 3.14 12.06
C LEU A 204 -16.49 2.99 10.99
N GLN A 205 -15.91 1.81 10.81
CA GLN A 205 -14.95 1.53 9.74
C GLN A 205 -15.64 1.48 8.38
N ASP A 206 -16.84 0.88 8.29
CA ASP A 206 -17.65 0.88 7.07
C ASP A 206 -18.04 2.31 6.66
N ALA A 207 -18.52 3.12 7.61
CA ALA A 207 -18.86 4.52 7.37
C ALA A 207 -17.64 5.33 6.91
N LEU A 208 -16.46 5.08 7.49
CA LEU A 208 -15.21 5.71 7.05
C LEU A 208 -14.86 5.33 5.61
N ILE A 209 -14.92 4.03 5.26
CA ILE A 209 -14.68 3.54 3.90
C ILE A 209 -15.64 4.22 2.91
N GLY A 210 -16.92 4.31 3.25
CA GLY A 210 -17.93 5.04 2.48
C GLY A 210 -17.54 6.51 2.28
N ARG A 211 -17.23 7.22 3.36
CA ARG A 211 -16.81 8.62 3.31
C ARG A 211 -15.58 8.86 2.43
N VAL A 212 -14.57 7.99 2.51
CA VAL A 212 -13.38 8.07 1.65
C VAL A 212 -13.78 7.88 0.17
N ARG A 213 -14.67 6.93 -0.14
CA ARG A 213 -15.16 6.71 -1.50
C ARG A 213 -15.98 7.88 -2.04
N ASP A 214 -16.84 8.47 -1.21
CA ASP A 214 -17.68 9.61 -1.61
C ASP A 214 -16.82 10.83 -1.94
N GLU A 215 -15.84 11.14 -1.08
CA GLU A 215 -14.86 12.21 -1.33
C GLU A 215 -14.08 11.97 -2.62
N LEU A 216 -13.57 10.75 -2.81
CA LEU A 216 -12.81 10.39 -4.00
C LEU A 216 -13.65 10.25 -5.27
N SER A 217 -14.97 10.21 -5.17
CA SER A 217 -15.90 10.20 -6.31
C SER A 217 -16.26 11.62 -6.77
N ALA A 218 -16.09 12.63 -5.93
CA ALA A 218 -16.50 14.01 -6.23
C ALA A 218 -15.76 14.62 -7.45
N ASP A 219 -16.45 15.36 -8.31
CA ASP A 219 -15.86 16.03 -9.47
C ASP A 219 -15.20 17.37 -9.11
N ARG A 220 -14.25 17.31 -8.17
CA ARG A 220 -13.46 18.44 -7.69
C ARG A 220 -12.06 17.97 -7.26
N PRO A 221 -11.09 18.89 -7.08
CA PRO A 221 -9.86 18.57 -6.38
C PRO A 221 -10.17 18.00 -4.98
N VAL A 222 -9.41 16.97 -4.58
CA VAL A 222 -9.58 16.31 -3.28
C VAL A 222 -8.23 16.31 -2.56
N ASN A 223 -8.19 16.90 -1.36
CA ASN A 223 -7.12 16.76 -0.39
C ASN A 223 -7.66 16.06 0.85
N LEU A 224 -7.51 14.74 0.89
CA LEU A 224 -7.97 13.90 1.98
C LEU A 224 -6.80 13.53 2.89
N ARG A 225 -6.93 13.80 4.18
CA ARG A 225 -5.94 13.43 5.18
C ARG A 225 -6.53 12.42 6.15
N VAL A 226 -5.91 11.25 6.24
CA VAL A 226 -6.34 10.13 7.08
C VAL A 226 -5.34 9.97 8.23
N VAL A 227 -5.80 10.19 9.45
CA VAL A 227 -4.93 10.24 10.64
C VAL A 227 -5.45 9.35 11.76
N GLY A 228 -4.59 8.99 12.71
CA GLY A 228 -4.96 8.17 13.86
C GLY A 228 -3.81 7.32 14.37
N ALA A 229 -4.01 6.67 15.51
CA ALA A 229 -2.94 5.97 16.23
C ALA A 229 -2.19 4.91 15.38
N PRO A 230 -0.90 4.67 15.64
CA PRO A 230 -0.15 3.58 15.04
C PRO A 230 -0.84 2.21 15.18
N GLY A 231 -0.96 1.48 14.08
CA GLY A 231 -1.55 0.13 14.08
C GLY A 231 -3.09 0.08 14.18
N ILE A 232 -3.79 1.22 14.03
CA ILE A 232 -5.26 1.29 14.04
C ILE A 232 -5.92 0.86 12.71
N GLY A 233 -5.14 0.64 11.66
CA GLY A 233 -5.63 0.16 10.37
C GLY A 233 -5.78 1.22 9.27
N LYS A 234 -5.25 2.44 9.43
CA LYS A 234 -5.37 3.54 8.44
C LYS A 234 -5.05 3.11 7.01
N THR A 235 -3.84 2.61 6.77
CA THR A 235 -3.37 2.14 5.47
C THR A 235 -4.29 1.08 4.88
N ARG A 236 -4.76 0.13 5.70
CA ARG A 236 -5.68 -0.92 5.25
C ARG A 236 -7.05 -0.34 4.89
N LEU A 237 -7.63 0.54 5.71
CA LEU A 237 -8.95 1.13 5.42
C LEU A 237 -8.94 2.00 4.16
N VAL A 238 -7.86 2.75 3.91
CA VAL A 238 -7.70 3.49 2.65
C VAL A 238 -7.58 2.53 1.47
N LEU A 239 -6.78 1.47 1.58
CA LEU A 239 -6.71 0.42 0.55
C LEU A 239 -8.10 -0.14 0.23
N GLU A 240 -8.90 -0.50 1.25
CA GLU A 240 -10.26 -1.02 1.05
C GLU A 240 -11.21 -0.01 0.39
N ALA A 241 -11.08 1.27 0.74
CA ALA A 241 -11.87 2.32 0.12
C ALA A 241 -11.55 2.46 -1.36
N VAL A 242 -10.27 2.53 -1.73
CA VAL A 242 -9.85 2.72 -3.12
C VAL A 242 -9.93 1.45 -3.97
N GLY A 243 -10.15 0.28 -3.36
CA GLY A 243 -10.34 -0.99 -4.07
C GLY A 243 -11.66 -1.12 -4.82
N HIS A 244 -12.59 -0.17 -4.63
CA HIS A 244 -13.85 -0.09 -5.36
C HIS A 244 -13.63 -0.02 -6.87
N GLU A 245 -14.48 -0.68 -7.67
CA GLU A 245 -14.32 -0.86 -9.13
C GLU A 245 -14.08 0.47 -9.87
N GLY A 246 -14.78 1.54 -9.47
CA GLY A 246 -14.64 2.88 -10.03
C GLY A 246 -13.36 3.64 -9.66
N LEU A 247 -12.61 3.20 -8.65
CA LEU A 247 -11.43 3.88 -8.11
C LEU A 247 -10.13 3.10 -8.34
N ARG A 248 -10.19 1.76 -8.25
CA ARG A 248 -9.04 0.84 -8.16
C ARG A 248 -7.92 1.14 -9.16
N GLY A 249 -8.24 1.22 -10.45
CA GLY A 249 -7.20 1.41 -11.47
C GLY A 249 -6.88 2.87 -11.78
N ARG A 250 -7.09 3.77 -10.82
CA ARG A 250 -6.48 5.11 -10.79
C ARG A 250 -5.48 5.27 -9.64
N VAL A 251 -5.30 4.24 -8.81
CA VAL A 251 -4.49 4.30 -7.59
C VAL A 251 -3.00 4.36 -7.91
N ALA A 252 -2.32 5.30 -7.29
CA ALA A 252 -0.86 5.44 -7.28
C ALA A 252 -0.40 5.58 -5.82
N TYR A 253 0.10 4.49 -5.22
CA TYR A 253 0.49 4.43 -3.83
C TYR A 253 2.00 4.59 -3.62
N TYR A 254 2.38 5.49 -2.71
CA TYR A 254 3.74 5.67 -2.20
C TYR A 254 3.78 5.39 -0.70
N ARG A 255 4.81 4.66 -0.26
CA ARG A 255 5.00 4.32 1.17
C ARG A 255 5.47 5.50 2.02
N ASN A 256 6.04 6.51 1.40
CA ASN A 256 6.54 7.71 2.06
C ASN A 256 6.59 8.89 1.06
N PRO A 257 6.57 10.14 1.55
CA PRO A 257 6.52 11.33 0.70
C PRO A 257 7.79 11.56 -0.12
N GLU A 258 8.98 11.16 0.35
CA GLU A 258 10.22 11.31 -0.42
C GLU A 258 10.17 10.57 -1.76
N ASP A 259 9.61 9.36 -1.77
CA ASP A 259 9.44 8.58 -3.00
C ASP A 259 8.47 9.26 -3.97
N SER A 260 7.41 9.91 -3.45
CA SER A 260 6.48 10.67 -4.30
C SER A 260 7.09 11.94 -4.88
N LYS A 261 7.87 12.70 -4.09
CA LYS A 261 8.47 13.99 -4.50
C LYS A 261 9.49 13.83 -5.63
N ARG A 262 10.13 12.66 -5.71
CA ARG A 262 11.10 12.33 -6.74
C ARG A 262 10.51 11.49 -7.87
N SER A 263 9.22 11.17 -7.81
CA SER A 263 8.63 10.24 -8.76
C SER A 263 8.41 10.90 -10.11
N PRO A 264 9.03 10.39 -11.18
CA PRO A 264 8.79 10.92 -12.51
C PRO A 264 7.35 10.71 -12.97
N PHE A 265 6.67 9.67 -12.46
CA PHE A 265 5.24 9.45 -12.70
C PHE A 265 4.39 10.63 -12.24
N LEU A 266 4.68 11.16 -11.05
CA LEU A 266 3.88 12.24 -10.49
C LEU A 266 4.01 13.51 -11.35
N TYR A 267 5.23 13.86 -11.78
CA TYR A 267 5.45 14.96 -12.72
C TYR A 267 4.72 14.74 -14.05
N HIS A 268 4.76 13.52 -14.60
CA HIS A 268 4.05 13.22 -15.83
C HIS A 268 2.52 13.28 -15.66
N ALA A 269 1.99 12.79 -14.55
CA ALA A 269 0.57 12.86 -14.24
C ALA A 269 0.10 14.32 -14.16
N MET A 270 0.92 15.20 -13.59
CA MET A 270 0.68 16.65 -13.56
C MET A 270 0.66 17.26 -14.97
N ASP A 271 1.70 17.01 -15.77
CA ASP A 271 1.85 17.60 -17.11
C ASP A 271 0.73 17.14 -18.07
N SER A 272 0.39 15.85 -18.02
CA SER A 272 -0.63 15.24 -18.88
C SER A 272 -2.06 15.36 -18.34
N LYS A 273 -2.21 15.88 -17.11
CA LYS A 273 -3.48 15.88 -16.35
C LYS A 273 -4.11 14.49 -16.29
N PHE A 274 -3.28 13.46 -16.13
CA PHE A 274 -3.74 12.08 -16.08
C PHE A 274 -4.55 11.84 -14.79
N PRO A 275 -5.79 11.32 -14.89
CA PRO A 275 -6.59 11.08 -13.70
C PRO A 275 -5.97 10.01 -12.78
N CYS A 276 -5.60 10.39 -11.56
CA CYS A 276 -5.03 9.49 -10.57
C CYS A 276 -5.45 9.81 -9.13
N ILE A 277 -5.45 8.78 -8.29
CA ILE A 277 -5.64 8.84 -6.84
C ILE A 277 -4.26 8.59 -6.22
N LEU A 278 -3.59 9.69 -5.87
CA LEU A 278 -2.28 9.68 -5.24
C LEU A 278 -2.45 9.38 -3.74
N VAL A 279 -2.03 8.20 -3.32
CA VAL A 279 -2.02 7.82 -1.90
C VAL A 279 -0.59 7.86 -1.38
N VAL A 280 -0.32 8.68 -0.38
CA VAL A 280 1.03 8.82 0.22
C VAL A 280 0.96 8.50 1.71
N ASP A 281 1.57 7.39 2.11
CA ASP A 281 1.67 6.96 3.51
C ASP A 281 2.83 7.68 4.23
N GLU A 282 2.83 7.64 5.56
CA GLU A 282 3.83 8.27 6.43
C GLU A 282 4.08 9.76 6.09
N CYS A 283 3.02 10.47 5.71
CA CYS A 283 3.08 11.86 5.26
C CYS A 283 2.73 12.85 6.38
N THR A 284 3.74 13.55 6.90
CA THR A 284 3.55 14.60 7.93
C THR A 284 2.62 15.71 7.44
N ARG A 285 2.17 16.57 8.36
CA ARG A 285 1.33 17.73 8.02
C ARG A 285 2.04 18.68 7.04
N TYR A 286 3.35 18.89 7.23
CA TYR A 286 4.15 19.75 6.37
C TYR A 286 4.27 19.15 4.95
N GLU A 287 4.65 17.87 4.84
CA GLU A 287 4.77 17.19 3.55
C GLU A 287 3.43 17.11 2.81
N ALA A 288 2.32 16.93 3.53
CA ALA A 288 0.99 16.96 2.94
C ALA A 288 0.65 18.34 2.35
N GLY A 289 1.06 19.41 3.03
CA GLY A 289 0.91 20.78 2.53
C GLY A 289 1.72 21.03 1.25
N ASP A 290 3.00 20.64 1.24
CA ASP A 290 3.88 20.73 0.07
C ASP A 290 3.32 19.95 -1.12
N LEU A 291 2.93 18.69 -0.88
CA LEU A 291 2.34 17.84 -1.91
C LEU A 291 1.05 18.42 -2.46
N TRP A 292 0.18 18.97 -1.60
CA TRP A 292 -1.05 19.61 -2.03
C TRP A 292 -0.81 20.87 -2.87
N ALA A 293 0.11 21.73 -2.45
CA ALA A 293 0.52 22.90 -3.22
C ALA A 293 1.03 22.51 -4.61
N PHE A 294 1.71 21.37 -4.71
CA PHE A 294 2.16 20.82 -5.98
C PHE A 294 1.01 20.25 -6.84
N VAL A 295 0.15 19.40 -6.28
CA VAL A 295 -0.85 18.65 -7.10
C VAL A 295 -2.17 19.38 -7.34
N SER A 296 -2.51 20.38 -6.52
CA SER A 296 -3.77 21.13 -6.65
C SER A 296 -3.94 21.83 -8.00
N ALA A 297 -2.84 22.18 -8.67
CA ALA A 297 -2.83 22.77 -10.00
C ALA A 297 -3.39 21.85 -11.11
N ALA A 298 -3.42 20.52 -10.89
CA ALA A 298 -3.96 19.57 -11.86
C ALA A 298 -5.51 19.50 -11.88
N GLY A 299 -6.19 20.22 -10.98
CA GLY A 299 -7.65 20.22 -10.91
C GLY A 299 -8.22 18.87 -10.45
N PRO A 300 -9.43 18.46 -10.89
CA PRO A 300 -10.10 17.25 -10.40
C PRO A 300 -9.45 15.92 -10.85
N GLN A 301 -8.46 15.99 -11.75
CA GLN A 301 -7.79 14.81 -12.29
C GLN A 301 -6.94 14.12 -11.23
N ILE A 302 -6.26 14.88 -10.36
CA ILE A 302 -5.40 14.31 -9.33
C ILE A 302 -6.05 14.51 -7.96
N LYS A 303 -6.28 13.40 -7.28
CA LYS A 303 -6.86 13.37 -5.93
C LYS A 303 -5.79 12.90 -4.96
N LEU A 304 -5.56 13.65 -3.90
CA LEU A 304 -4.53 13.36 -2.91
C LEU A 304 -5.15 12.73 -1.66
N VAL A 305 -4.60 11.60 -1.24
CA VAL A 305 -4.86 10.96 0.05
C VAL A 305 -3.54 10.87 0.81
N THR A 306 -3.41 11.55 1.94
CA THR A 306 -2.24 11.46 2.82
C THR A 306 -2.58 10.69 4.09
N ILE A 307 -1.67 9.82 4.55
CA ILE A 307 -1.86 9.02 5.76
C ILE A 307 -0.79 9.38 6.79
N TYR A 308 -1.18 9.56 8.06
CA TYR A 308 -0.21 9.82 9.13
C TYR A 308 -0.65 9.31 10.51
N ASN A 309 0.31 9.17 11.42
CA ASN A 309 0.08 8.56 12.74
C ASN A 309 -0.40 9.51 13.84
N GLU A 310 -0.53 10.81 13.54
CA GLU A 310 -0.87 11.82 14.54
C GLU A 310 -2.25 12.41 14.26
N PRO A 311 -3.19 12.36 15.22
CA PRO A 311 -4.44 13.10 15.12
C PRO A 311 -4.14 14.60 15.01
N GLU A 312 -4.95 15.34 14.25
CA GLU A 312 -4.79 16.79 14.18
C GLU A 312 -5.49 17.44 15.37
N GLU A 313 -4.72 18.08 16.27
CA GLU A 313 -5.22 18.81 17.45
C GLU A 313 -6.06 20.04 17.05
N HIS A 314 -5.81 20.58 15.86
CA HIS A 314 -6.63 21.60 15.24
C HIS A 314 -6.88 21.20 13.78
N PRO A 315 -8.02 20.54 13.47
CA PRO A 315 -8.47 20.40 12.09
C PRO A 315 -8.74 21.81 11.56
N GLY A 316 -7.71 22.43 10.99
CA GLY A 316 -7.80 23.80 10.53
C GLY A 316 -8.92 23.94 9.50
N GLU A 317 -9.73 24.97 9.68
CA GLU A 317 -10.88 25.42 8.86
C GLU A 317 -10.50 25.85 7.43
N ARG A 318 -9.48 25.23 6.82
CA ARG A 318 -9.22 25.46 5.39
C ARG A 318 -10.19 24.59 4.59
N SER A 319 -11.03 25.25 3.80
CA SER A 319 -12.09 24.63 2.99
C SER A 319 -11.58 23.63 1.94
N ASP A 320 -10.28 23.59 1.67
CA ASP A 320 -9.67 22.74 0.65
C ASP A 320 -9.19 21.38 1.17
N LYS A 321 -9.28 21.11 2.49
CA LYS A 321 -8.77 19.90 3.12
C LYS A 321 -9.83 19.18 3.95
N THR A 322 -10.03 17.89 3.67
CA THR A 322 -10.86 17.01 4.49
C THR A 322 -9.98 16.13 5.37
N THR A 323 -10.06 16.28 6.69
CA THR A 323 -9.36 15.40 7.64
C THR A 323 -10.33 14.34 8.19
N ILE A 324 -9.91 13.07 8.16
CA ILE A 324 -10.61 11.93 8.73
C ILE A 324 -9.73 11.31 9.83
N ASN A 325 -10.23 11.32 11.06
CA ASN A 325 -9.65 10.55 12.16
C ASN A 325 -10.17 9.11 12.10
N VAL A 326 -9.26 8.14 12.03
CA VAL A 326 -9.59 6.72 11.95
C VAL A 326 -10.00 6.23 13.35
N PRO A 327 -11.24 5.72 13.49
CA PRO A 327 -11.74 5.22 14.75
C PRO A 327 -11.09 3.87 15.10
N GLY A 328 -10.95 3.62 16.39
CA GLY A 328 -10.55 2.32 16.89
C GLY A 328 -11.56 1.22 16.60
N LEU A 329 -11.10 -0.01 16.58
CA LEU A 329 -11.95 -1.17 16.34
C LEU A 329 -12.68 -1.56 17.64
N GLY A 330 -13.96 -1.93 17.52
CA GLY A 330 -14.78 -2.31 18.67
C GLY A 330 -14.46 -3.70 19.22
N SER A 331 -14.82 -3.95 20.48
CA SER A 331 -14.52 -5.22 21.18
C SER A 331 -15.02 -6.46 20.44
N ALA A 332 -16.18 -6.39 19.78
CA ALA A 332 -16.73 -7.50 19.00
C ALA A 332 -15.81 -7.89 17.83
N GLN A 333 -15.34 -6.92 17.06
CA GLN A 333 -14.42 -7.20 15.95
C GLN A 333 -13.03 -7.60 16.44
N MET A 334 -12.59 -7.09 17.60
CA MET A 334 -11.33 -7.53 18.24
C MET A 334 -11.40 -9.01 18.66
N LEU A 335 -12.53 -9.45 19.20
CA LEU A 335 -12.81 -10.87 19.48
C LEU A 335 -12.77 -11.71 18.21
N ASP A 336 -13.39 -11.24 17.13
CA ASP A 336 -13.40 -11.97 15.86
C ASP A 336 -12.00 -12.12 15.26
N ILE A 337 -11.12 -11.12 15.42
CA ILE A 337 -9.70 -11.26 15.07
C ILE A 337 -9.07 -12.40 15.89
N LEU A 338 -9.21 -12.39 17.22
CA LEU A 338 -8.59 -13.40 18.09
C LEU A 338 -9.11 -14.82 17.81
N ARG A 339 -10.39 -14.96 17.48
CA ARG A 339 -11.00 -16.25 17.10
C ARG A 339 -10.33 -16.87 15.87
N THR A 340 -9.83 -16.07 14.92
CA THR A 340 -9.09 -16.62 13.77
C THR A 340 -7.80 -17.37 14.13
N TYR A 341 -7.27 -17.14 15.33
CA TYR A 341 -6.04 -17.76 15.81
C TYR A 341 -6.28 -18.90 16.81
N THR A 342 -7.48 -18.96 17.39
CA THR A 342 -7.73 -19.73 18.61
C THR A 342 -8.88 -20.72 18.48
N ASP A 343 -9.39 -20.94 17.26
CA ASP A 343 -10.59 -21.74 16.96
C ASP A 343 -10.47 -23.21 17.40
N LYS A 344 -10.65 -23.41 18.71
CA LYS A 344 -10.79 -24.67 19.44
C LYS A 344 -12.04 -24.49 20.29
N SER A 345 -13.20 -24.56 19.64
CA SER A 345 -14.55 -24.33 20.15
C SER A 345 -15.02 -25.31 21.24
N SER A 346 -14.10 -26.00 21.91
CA SER A 346 -14.37 -27.07 22.88
C SER A 346 -13.68 -26.87 24.24
N VAL A 347 -13.08 -25.71 24.49
CA VAL A 347 -12.47 -25.37 25.79
C VAL A 347 -13.46 -24.55 26.65
N PRO A 348 -13.88 -25.05 27.83
CA PRO A 348 -14.68 -24.27 28.78
C PRO A 348 -13.99 -22.96 29.17
N GLY A 349 -14.75 -21.86 29.23
CA GLY A 349 -14.22 -20.53 29.57
C GLY A 349 -13.44 -19.82 28.46
N MET A 350 -13.44 -20.36 27.24
CA MET A 350 -12.76 -19.77 26.08
C MET A 350 -13.27 -18.37 25.75
N ASP A 351 -14.59 -18.18 25.63
CA ASP A 351 -15.15 -16.87 25.25
C ASP A 351 -14.80 -15.78 26.29
N GLU A 352 -14.97 -16.07 27.57
CA GLU A 352 -14.57 -15.18 28.67
C GLU A 352 -13.08 -14.87 28.64
N ALA A 353 -12.23 -15.84 28.28
CA ALA A 353 -10.80 -15.63 28.13
C ALA A 353 -10.49 -14.72 26.93
N LEU A 354 -11.10 -14.96 25.79
CA LEU A 354 -10.93 -14.13 24.59
C LEU A 354 -11.43 -12.70 24.82
N GLU A 355 -12.49 -12.50 25.61
CA GLU A 355 -12.95 -11.16 26.03
C GLU A 355 -11.89 -10.42 26.82
N ARG A 356 -11.22 -11.08 27.77
CA ARG A 356 -10.09 -10.50 28.52
C ARG A 356 -8.93 -10.13 27.58
N TRP A 357 -8.60 -11.01 26.63
CA TRP A 357 -7.56 -10.74 25.64
C TRP A 357 -7.93 -9.61 24.67
N ALA A 358 -9.19 -9.52 24.25
CA ALA A 358 -9.68 -8.42 23.42
C ALA A 358 -9.57 -7.08 24.15
N ALA A 359 -9.97 -7.03 25.44
CA ALA A 359 -9.81 -5.85 26.29
C ALA A 359 -8.33 -5.48 26.46
N PHE A 360 -7.44 -6.46 26.64
CA PHE A 360 -5.99 -6.26 26.71
C PHE A 360 -5.40 -5.64 25.44
N CYS A 361 -5.96 -5.96 24.27
CA CYS A 361 -5.56 -5.39 22.98
C CYS A 361 -6.10 -3.97 22.74
N GLY A 362 -6.99 -3.47 23.60
CA GLY A 362 -7.65 -2.18 23.44
C GLY A 362 -8.43 -2.11 22.12
N THR A 363 -8.23 -1.03 21.36
CA THR A 363 -8.90 -0.83 20.07
C THR A 363 -7.99 -1.05 18.86
N SER A 364 -6.80 -1.66 19.05
CA SER A 364 -5.77 -1.80 18.01
C SER A 364 -5.83 -3.17 17.31
N PRO A 365 -6.25 -3.25 16.03
CA PRO A 365 -6.25 -4.51 15.29
C PRO A 365 -4.84 -5.14 15.19
N ARG A 366 -3.80 -4.30 15.09
CA ARG A 366 -2.41 -4.79 15.07
C ARG A 366 -2.03 -5.50 16.37
N ALA A 367 -2.45 -4.97 17.53
CA ALA A 367 -2.25 -5.63 18.81
C ALA A 367 -2.99 -6.98 18.87
N ALA A 368 -4.25 -7.03 18.40
CA ALA A 368 -5.03 -8.27 18.34
C ALA A 368 -4.33 -9.35 17.50
N HIS A 369 -3.80 -9.00 16.33
CA HIS A 369 -3.07 -9.97 15.50
C HIS A 369 -1.77 -10.47 16.16
N ILE A 370 -1.05 -9.60 16.88
CA ILE A 370 0.16 -10.00 17.62
C ILE A 370 -0.20 -10.95 18.77
N VAL A 371 -1.19 -10.58 19.58
CA VAL A 371 -1.68 -11.41 20.69
C VAL A 371 -2.24 -12.73 20.17
N GLY A 372 -3.07 -12.71 19.13
CA GLY A 372 -3.63 -13.90 18.50
C GLY A 372 -2.55 -14.86 18.01
N ALA A 373 -1.55 -14.36 17.27
CA ALA A 373 -0.42 -15.18 16.83
C ALA A 373 0.40 -15.76 18.00
N ASN A 374 0.53 -15.00 19.10
CA ASN A 374 1.17 -15.47 20.32
C ASN A 374 0.40 -16.62 20.97
N LEU A 375 -0.92 -16.48 21.11
CA LEU A 375 -1.81 -17.49 21.69
C LEU A 375 -1.89 -18.75 20.82
N ALA A 376 -1.92 -18.60 19.49
CA ALA A 376 -1.85 -19.74 18.57
C ALA A 376 -0.57 -20.56 18.77
N SER A 377 0.55 -19.88 18.99
CA SER A 377 1.85 -20.51 19.24
C SER A 377 2.00 -21.04 20.68
N ASN A 378 1.19 -20.54 21.63
CA ASN A 378 1.24 -20.90 23.04
C ASN A 378 -0.18 -21.19 23.59
N PRO A 379 -0.84 -22.29 23.17
CA PRO A 379 -2.26 -22.52 23.49
C PRO A 379 -2.57 -22.63 24.99
N ASN A 380 -1.59 -23.02 25.81
CA ASN A 380 -1.73 -23.11 27.27
C ASN A 380 -1.92 -21.74 27.94
N ASP A 381 -1.57 -20.65 27.26
CA ASP A 381 -1.71 -19.30 27.80
C ASP A 381 -3.11 -18.72 27.58
N ILE A 382 -3.94 -19.32 26.72
CA ILE A 382 -5.26 -18.79 26.34
C ILE A 382 -6.14 -18.53 27.58
N LEU A 383 -6.21 -19.48 28.50
CA LEU A 383 -7.05 -19.35 29.71
C LEU A 383 -6.40 -18.53 30.83
N ARG A 384 -5.13 -18.14 30.69
CA ARG A 384 -4.40 -17.38 31.71
C ARG A 384 -4.82 -15.91 31.70
N GLN A 385 -4.46 -15.19 32.76
CA GLN A 385 -4.65 -13.75 32.82
C GLN A 385 -3.62 -13.04 31.92
N PRO A 386 -4.01 -12.06 31.11
CA PRO A 386 -3.10 -11.40 30.17
C PRO A 386 -1.83 -10.79 30.79
N ASP A 387 -1.94 -10.27 32.01
CA ASP A 387 -0.83 -9.70 32.79
C ASP A 387 0.22 -10.74 33.21
N SER A 388 -0.16 -12.02 33.31
CA SER A 388 0.72 -13.13 33.69
C SER A 388 1.48 -13.76 32.51
N VAL A 389 1.25 -13.28 31.28
CA VAL A 389 1.78 -13.86 30.05
C VAL A 389 2.69 -12.85 29.35
N PRO A 390 3.94 -13.24 29.00
CA PRO A 390 4.94 -12.32 28.44
C PRO A 390 4.75 -12.11 26.92
N VAL A 391 3.58 -11.64 26.50
CA VAL A 391 3.23 -11.51 25.07
C VAL A 391 4.15 -10.53 24.35
N TRP A 392 4.43 -9.39 24.98
CA TRP A 392 5.22 -8.31 24.38
C TRP A 392 6.71 -8.65 24.31
N GLU A 393 7.21 -9.38 25.30
CA GLU A 393 8.57 -9.91 25.35
C GLU A 393 8.79 -10.94 24.25
N ARG A 394 7.84 -11.87 24.07
CA ARG A 394 7.86 -12.83 22.97
C ARG A 394 7.82 -12.13 21.60
N CYS A 395 7.13 -11.00 21.48
CA CYS A 395 7.09 -10.21 20.24
C CYS A 395 8.48 -9.71 19.82
N ILE A 396 9.31 -9.25 20.76
CA ILE A 396 10.68 -8.79 20.47
C ILE A 396 11.71 -9.94 20.44
N ALA A 397 11.41 -11.07 21.08
CA ALA A 397 12.23 -12.28 20.99
C ALA A 397 12.16 -12.88 19.58
N ALA A 398 10.97 -12.88 18.97
CA ALA A 398 10.69 -13.51 17.68
C ALA A 398 11.14 -14.97 17.62
N ARG A 399 12.17 -15.29 16.82
CA ARG A 399 12.76 -16.64 16.72
C ARG A 399 13.85 -16.91 17.75
N SER A 400 14.30 -15.89 18.46
CA SER A 400 15.28 -16.03 19.56
C SER A 400 14.55 -16.43 20.84
N GLU A 401 15.22 -17.13 21.73
CA GLU A 401 14.69 -17.42 23.06
C GLU A 401 14.81 -16.19 23.98
N ILE A 402 13.84 -16.04 24.89
CA ILE A 402 13.91 -15.04 25.95
C ILE A 402 15.13 -15.32 26.82
N GLY A 403 15.87 -14.26 27.17
CA GLY A 403 17.09 -14.35 27.96
C GLY A 403 18.38 -14.48 27.16
N THR A 404 18.31 -14.73 25.84
CA THR A 404 19.49 -14.66 24.95
C THR A 404 20.03 -13.24 24.83
N ASP A 405 21.32 -13.09 24.50
CA ASP A 405 21.93 -11.76 24.29
C ASP A 405 21.21 -10.93 23.22
N ILE A 406 20.78 -11.60 22.13
CA ILE A 406 20.00 -10.96 21.06
C ILE A 406 18.69 -10.38 21.62
N TYR A 407 17.97 -11.16 22.42
CA TYR A 407 16.74 -10.69 23.06
C TYR A 407 17.03 -9.56 24.06
N ASN A 408 18.05 -9.71 24.90
CA ASN A 408 18.39 -8.72 25.92
C ASN A 408 18.79 -7.38 25.29
N ASN A 409 19.52 -7.41 24.18
CA ASN A 409 19.86 -6.22 23.41
C ASN A 409 18.61 -5.53 22.87
N ARG A 410 17.70 -6.28 22.23
CA ARG A 410 16.41 -5.73 21.78
C ARG A 410 15.59 -5.15 22.92
N ARG A 411 15.48 -5.84 24.06
CA ARG A 411 14.75 -5.37 25.25
C ARG A 411 15.32 -4.05 25.76
N ARG A 412 16.64 -3.96 25.91
CA ARG A 412 17.35 -2.74 26.33
C ARG A 412 17.08 -1.57 25.37
N VAL A 413 17.28 -1.79 24.08
CA VAL A 413 17.01 -0.79 23.05
C VAL A 413 15.55 -0.34 23.07
N MET A 414 14.59 -1.27 23.17
CA MET A 414 13.17 -0.94 23.23
C MET A 414 12.81 -0.08 24.45
N MET A 415 13.35 -0.39 25.64
CA MET A 415 13.12 0.44 26.85
C MET A 415 13.61 1.88 26.62
N TRP A 416 14.82 2.08 26.12
CA TRP A 416 15.37 3.42 25.90
C TRP A 416 14.65 4.20 24.80
N LEU A 417 14.34 3.55 23.68
CA LEU A 417 13.60 4.19 22.58
C LEU A 417 12.15 4.51 22.98
N SER A 418 11.56 3.74 23.89
CA SER A 418 10.17 3.94 24.32
C SER A 418 9.93 5.24 25.08
N LEU A 419 10.98 5.90 25.58
CA LEU A 419 10.89 7.22 26.20
C LEU A 419 10.42 8.32 25.25
N PHE A 420 10.56 8.10 23.95
CA PHE A 420 10.17 9.07 22.92
C PHE A 420 8.97 8.54 22.17
N LYS A 421 7.98 9.39 21.91
CA LYS A 421 6.82 9.02 21.07
C LYS A 421 7.26 8.61 19.66
N ARG A 422 8.30 9.28 19.17
CA ARG A 422 9.03 9.03 17.92
C ARG A 422 10.47 9.55 18.02
N PHE A 423 11.37 9.13 17.16
CA PHE A 423 12.75 9.61 17.24
C PHE A 423 13.43 9.63 15.89
N GLY A 424 14.25 10.64 15.65
CA GLY A 424 15.06 10.75 14.45
C GLY A 424 16.17 9.70 14.41
N TYR A 425 16.30 9.03 13.27
CA TYR A 425 17.26 7.93 13.07
C TYR A 425 18.00 8.03 11.73
N GLY A 426 17.28 8.29 10.64
CA GLY A 426 17.80 8.37 9.28
C GLY A 426 17.92 9.80 8.77
N GLY A 427 18.57 9.96 7.61
CA GLY A 427 18.68 11.26 6.93
C GLY A 427 19.35 12.33 7.80
N GLY A 428 18.72 13.49 7.92
CA GLY A 428 19.22 14.65 8.68
C GLY A 428 19.21 14.51 10.21
N TYR A 429 18.70 13.40 10.75
CA TYR A 429 18.50 13.22 12.20
C TYR A 429 19.65 12.49 12.92
N GLN A 430 20.87 12.54 12.37
CA GLN A 430 22.04 11.84 12.95
C GLN A 430 22.28 12.23 14.42
N LYS A 431 22.14 13.51 14.75
CA LYS A 431 22.33 14.00 16.12
C LYS A 431 21.36 13.37 17.12
N GLU A 432 20.09 13.17 16.74
CA GLU A 432 19.12 12.51 17.63
C GLU A 432 19.51 11.06 17.88
N ARG A 433 19.85 10.33 16.80
CA ARG A 433 20.33 8.95 16.86
C ARG A 433 21.54 8.82 17.79
N ASP A 434 22.49 9.73 17.69
CA ASP A 434 23.75 9.66 18.43
C ASP A 434 23.52 9.96 19.93
N VAL A 435 22.60 10.86 20.28
CA VAL A 435 22.17 11.06 21.68
C VAL A 435 21.57 9.78 22.27
N MET A 436 20.65 9.12 21.54
CA MET A 436 20.05 7.86 22.01
C MET A 436 21.09 6.73 22.10
N ALA A 437 21.98 6.62 21.12
CA ALA A 437 23.06 5.62 21.16
C ALA A 437 23.97 5.84 22.37
N GLY A 438 24.32 7.09 22.69
CA GLY A 438 25.12 7.43 23.87
C GLY A 438 24.43 7.10 25.19
N LEU A 439 23.11 7.34 25.30
CA LEU A 439 22.33 6.90 26.46
C LEU A 439 22.35 5.37 26.59
N VAL A 440 22.06 4.65 25.51
CA VAL A 440 22.05 3.18 25.51
C VAL A 440 23.42 2.62 25.86
N GLU A 441 24.50 3.17 25.28
CA GLU A 441 25.87 2.75 25.55
C GLU A 441 26.23 2.94 27.02
N LYS A 442 25.98 4.12 27.59
CA LYS A 442 26.27 4.45 28.99
C LYS A 442 25.63 3.48 29.98
N TYR A 443 24.37 3.11 29.77
CA TYR A 443 23.61 2.32 30.75
C TYR A 443 23.55 0.82 30.47
N THR A 444 24.02 0.39 29.31
CA THR A 444 23.90 -1.02 28.91
C THR A 444 25.22 -1.63 28.44
N ASN A 445 26.29 -0.83 28.32
CA ASN A 445 27.56 -1.18 27.70
C ASN A 445 27.40 -1.72 26.27
N MET A 446 26.32 -1.34 25.59
CA MET A 446 26.07 -1.69 24.19
C MET A 446 26.76 -0.68 23.30
N ASP A 447 27.70 -1.15 22.48
CA ASP A 447 28.39 -0.28 21.55
C ASP A 447 27.44 0.27 20.45
N PRO A 448 27.77 1.42 19.83
CA PRO A 448 26.91 2.04 18.83
C PRO A 448 26.63 1.18 17.58
N THR A 449 27.49 0.20 17.25
CA THR A 449 27.26 -0.70 16.12
C THR A 449 26.19 -1.72 16.47
N THR A 450 26.30 -2.38 17.62
CA THR A 450 25.27 -3.29 18.14
C THR A 450 23.92 -2.59 18.30
N PHE A 451 23.91 -1.33 18.74
CA PHE A 451 22.69 -0.52 18.79
C PHE A 451 22.03 -0.39 17.40
N ARG A 452 22.80 0.01 16.38
CA ARG A 452 22.28 0.17 15.00
C ARG A 452 21.78 -1.13 14.40
N GLU A 453 22.50 -2.22 14.61
CA GLU A 453 22.09 -3.56 14.16
C GLU A 453 20.79 -4.00 14.84
N THR A 454 20.67 -3.75 16.15
CA THR A 454 19.46 -4.04 16.92
C THR A 454 18.27 -3.22 16.41
N VAL A 455 18.45 -1.92 16.14
CA VAL A 455 17.40 -1.08 15.55
C VAL A 455 16.98 -1.58 14.17
N ASN A 456 17.93 -1.95 13.31
CA ASN A 456 17.61 -2.49 11.98
C ASN A 456 16.84 -3.81 12.07
N ALA A 457 17.23 -4.72 12.96
CA ALA A 457 16.49 -5.96 13.20
C ALA A 457 15.05 -5.69 13.67
N LEU A 458 14.84 -4.71 14.56
CA LEU A 458 13.51 -4.29 15.02
C LEU A 458 12.67 -3.66 13.89
N ARG A 459 13.29 -3.00 12.90
CA ARG A 459 12.61 -2.49 11.70
C ARG A 459 12.20 -3.64 10.77
N ASP A 460 13.07 -4.62 10.58
CA ASP A 460 12.78 -5.81 9.76
C ASP A 460 11.63 -6.62 10.36
N MET A 461 11.58 -6.71 11.69
CA MET A 461 10.49 -7.30 12.47
C MET A 461 9.20 -6.47 12.46
N LYS A 462 9.20 -5.28 11.84
CA LYS A 462 8.06 -4.36 11.79
C LYS A 462 7.57 -3.93 13.18
N ILE A 463 8.48 -3.81 14.14
CA ILE A 463 8.24 -3.21 15.46
C ILE A 463 8.54 -1.72 15.42
N LEU A 464 9.62 -1.34 14.75
CA LEU A 464 9.95 0.06 14.46
C LEU A 464 9.50 0.41 13.04
N HIS A 465 8.74 1.50 12.92
CA HIS A 465 8.18 1.97 11.64
C HIS A 465 8.64 3.38 11.34
N GLY A 466 8.64 3.74 10.05
CA GLY A 466 9.11 5.02 9.53
C GLY A 466 10.44 4.93 8.77
N ARG A 467 10.77 6.02 8.07
CA ARG A 467 11.97 6.12 7.23
C ARG A 467 13.12 6.84 7.95
N ASN A 468 12.91 8.13 8.21
CA ASN A 468 13.91 9.00 8.84
C ASN A 468 13.62 9.23 10.33
N THR A 469 12.34 9.26 10.68
CA THR A 469 11.86 9.26 12.06
C THR A 469 11.19 7.92 12.32
N LEU A 470 11.55 7.27 13.42
CA LEU A 470 11.04 5.96 13.80
C LEU A 470 10.09 6.06 14.99
N TYR A 471 9.14 5.14 15.08
CA TYR A 471 8.24 4.99 16.22
C TYR A 471 7.93 3.51 16.47
N ILE A 472 7.50 3.17 17.69
CA ILE A 472 7.16 1.80 18.08
C ILE A 472 5.70 1.51 17.74
N THR A 473 5.43 0.33 17.18
CA THR A 473 4.07 -0.14 16.89
C THR A 473 3.88 -1.62 17.26
N PRO A 474 2.68 -2.01 17.76
CA PRO A 474 1.53 -1.16 18.10
C PRO A 474 1.80 -0.28 19.33
N MET A 475 0.95 0.72 19.53
CA MET A 475 1.04 1.64 20.66
C MET A 475 1.09 0.94 22.03
N LEU A 476 0.40 -0.18 22.20
CA LEU A 476 0.45 -0.95 23.45
C LEU A 476 1.84 -1.54 23.75
N LEU A 477 2.58 -1.95 22.71
CA LEU A 477 3.97 -2.41 22.86
C LEU A 477 4.88 -1.26 23.31
N HIS A 478 4.65 -0.06 22.78
CA HIS A 478 5.37 1.15 23.18
C HIS A 478 5.15 1.44 24.67
N VAL A 479 3.89 1.50 25.11
CA VAL A 479 3.55 1.76 26.52
C VAL A 479 4.10 0.67 27.43
N TYR A 480 4.08 -0.59 27.00
CA TYR A 480 4.65 -1.70 27.77
C TYR A 480 6.14 -1.47 28.05
N PHE A 481 6.95 -1.15 27.03
CA PHE A 481 8.39 -0.91 27.24
C PHE A 481 8.69 0.40 27.95
N TRP A 482 7.84 1.42 27.78
CA TRP A 482 7.95 2.67 28.51
C TRP A 482 7.83 2.42 30.01
N LYS A 483 6.83 1.63 30.43
CA LYS A 483 6.69 1.21 31.84
C LYS A 483 7.88 0.42 32.34
N GLN A 484 8.35 -0.55 31.55
CA GLN A 484 9.52 -1.36 31.90
C GLN A 484 10.78 -0.51 32.12
N TRP A 485 10.95 0.58 31.35
CA TRP A 485 12.05 1.51 31.58
C TRP A 485 11.94 2.17 32.97
N TRP A 486 10.76 2.66 33.35
CA TRP A 486 10.54 3.25 34.67
C TRP A 486 10.72 2.25 35.81
N ASP A 487 10.27 1.01 35.63
CA ASP A 487 10.45 -0.04 36.63
C ASP A 487 11.93 -0.45 36.79
N THR A 488 12.74 -0.30 35.74
CA THR A 488 14.15 -0.72 35.71
C THR A 488 15.10 0.39 36.14
N TYR A 489 14.89 1.62 35.66
CA TYR A 489 15.79 2.77 35.85
C TYR A 489 15.17 3.84 36.75
N GLY A 490 13.89 4.14 36.55
CA GLY A 490 13.12 5.05 37.40
C GLY A 490 13.65 6.49 37.44
N GLU A 491 13.38 7.17 38.56
CA GLU A 491 13.72 8.58 38.76
C GLU A 491 15.23 8.84 38.89
N SER A 492 16.03 7.84 39.30
CA SER A 492 17.47 8.05 39.57
C SER A 492 18.26 8.42 38.33
N GLU A 493 17.92 7.83 37.18
CA GLU A 493 18.62 8.07 35.91
C GLU A 493 17.97 9.19 35.08
N MET A 494 16.77 9.63 35.48
CA MET A 494 15.95 10.55 34.71
C MET A 494 16.58 11.93 34.53
N SER A 495 17.29 12.44 35.55
CA SER A 495 17.98 13.73 35.44
C SER A 495 18.99 13.73 34.30
N GLU A 496 19.77 12.66 34.19
CA GLU A 496 20.78 12.54 33.13
C GLU A 496 20.15 12.36 31.75
N VAL A 497 18.99 11.68 31.67
CA VAL A 497 18.20 11.62 30.43
C VAL A 497 17.72 13.01 30.02
N LEU A 498 17.17 13.79 30.97
CA LEU A 498 16.71 15.14 30.70
C LEU A 498 17.86 16.06 30.27
N ASP A 499 19.03 15.94 30.89
CA ASP A 499 20.22 16.70 30.50
C ASP A 499 20.68 16.34 29.08
N ALA A 500 20.77 15.04 28.77
CA ALA A 500 21.19 14.56 27.46
C ALA A 500 20.19 14.96 26.34
N VAL A 501 18.90 14.82 26.60
CA VAL A 501 17.84 15.17 25.65
C VAL A 501 17.70 16.69 25.51
N GLY A 502 17.83 17.44 26.61
CA GLY A 502 17.77 18.89 26.64
C GLY A 502 18.96 19.57 25.96
N ALA A 503 20.14 18.96 26.03
CA ALA A 503 21.32 19.38 25.24
C ALA A 503 21.24 18.93 23.77
N GLY A 504 20.35 18.00 23.45
CA GLY A 504 20.13 17.47 22.11
C GLY A 504 19.24 18.36 21.21
N PRO A 505 18.87 17.87 20.02
CA PRO A 505 17.95 18.57 19.13
C PRO A 505 16.57 18.77 19.79
N GLY A 506 15.98 19.97 19.64
CA GLY A 506 14.69 20.29 20.25
C GLY A 506 13.53 19.37 19.84
N SER A 507 13.60 18.76 18.65
CA SER A 507 12.66 17.74 18.18
C SER A 507 12.69 16.45 19.02
N LEU A 508 13.86 16.05 19.53
CA LEU A 508 13.99 14.89 20.41
C LEU A 508 13.37 15.18 21.78
N PHE A 509 13.63 16.36 22.34
CA PHE A 509 13.00 16.81 23.58
C PHE A 509 11.49 16.94 23.45
N GLY A 510 11.00 17.54 22.36
CA GLY A 510 9.57 17.61 22.06
C GLY A 510 8.93 16.22 22.04
N SER A 511 9.56 15.26 21.36
CA SER A 511 9.07 13.88 21.30
C SER A 511 9.10 13.12 22.62
N TYR A 512 10.08 13.42 23.48
CA TYR A 512 10.11 12.92 24.86
C TYR A 512 8.89 13.42 25.65
N CYS A 513 8.61 14.73 25.61
CA CYS A 513 7.44 15.31 26.25
C CYS A 513 6.13 14.76 25.68
N GLU A 514 6.01 14.65 24.35
CA GLU A 514 4.83 14.10 23.69
C GLU A 514 4.50 12.67 24.15
N MET A 515 5.51 11.87 24.55
CA MET A 515 5.29 10.51 25.05
C MET A 515 4.45 10.49 26.34
N PHE A 516 4.65 11.46 27.23
CA PHE A 516 3.87 11.55 28.47
C PHE A 516 2.41 11.92 28.19
N ALA A 517 2.15 12.83 27.24
CA ALA A 517 0.78 13.17 26.83
C ALA A 517 0.11 11.94 26.22
N HIS A 518 0.86 11.22 25.38
CA HIS A 518 0.40 10.01 24.74
C HIS A 518 0.02 8.91 25.74
N VAL A 519 0.84 8.69 26.77
CA VAL A 519 0.57 7.71 27.83
C VAL A 519 -0.60 8.14 28.73
N ARG A 520 -0.70 9.43 29.06
CA ARG A 520 -1.80 10.00 29.88
C ARG A 520 -3.17 9.77 29.22
N GLN A 521 -3.29 9.96 27.91
CA GLN A 521 -4.52 9.73 27.15
C GLN A 521 -4.99 8.26 27.21
N LEU A 522 -4.09 7.31 27.43
CA LEU A 522 -4.41 5.89 27.40
C LEU A 522 -4.88 5.35 28.75
N LYS A 523 -4.39 5.88 29.89
CA LYS A 523 -4.67 5.34 31.23
C LYS A 523 -4.60 6.40 32.35
N ALA A 524 -5.59 7.28 32.46
CA ALA A 524 -5.69 8.27 33.55
C ALA A 524 -5.73 7.65 34.99
N SER A 525 -5.93 6.34 35.12
CA SER A 525 -6.01 5.62 36.39
C SER A 525 -4.73 4.86 36.79
N ASP A 526 -3.67 4.89 36.00
CA ASP A 526 -2.46 4.10 36.27
C ASP A 526 -1.62 4.70 37.42
N PRO A 527 -1.22 3.91 38.44
CA PRO A 527 -0.43 4.40 39.57
C PRO A 527 0.90 5.05 39.19
N LEU A 528 1.60 4.50 38.19
CA LEU A 528 2.88 5.06 37.69
C LEU A 528 2.67 6.40 36.99
N ILE A 529 1.58 6.53 36.23
CA ILE A 529 1.22 7.78 35.56
C ILE A 529 0.88 8.85 36.61
N ARG A 530 0.19 8.46 37.69
CA ARG A 530 -0.12 9.38 38.81
C ARG A 530 1.12 9.80 39.58
N SER A 531 2.10 8.93 39.81
CA SER A 531 3.34 9.30 40.53
C SER A 531 4.24 10.23 39.72
N LEU A 532 4.25 10.10 38.39
CA LEU A 532 5.05 10.94 37.50
C LEU A 532 4.36 12.27 37.15
N LEU A 533 3.07 12.22 36.77
CA LEU A 533 2.32 13.33 36.15
C LEU A 533 1.18 13.88 37.02
N GLY A 534 0.91 13.30 38.20
CA GLY A 534 -0.11 13.80 39.12
C GLY A 534 0.37 15.02 39.92
N PRO A 535 -0.55 15.74 40.61
CA PRO A 535 -0.19 16.83 41.52
C PRO A 535 0.81 16.35 42.59
N GLY A 536 1.93 17.06 42.77
CA GLY A 536 3.02 16.64 43.66
C GLY A 536 3.87 15.46 43.13
N GLY A 537 3.71 15.11 41.86
CA GLY A 537 4.53 14.11 41.16
C GLY A 537 5.93 14.60 40.80
N PHE A 538 6.75 13.74 40.20
CA PHE A 538 8.15 14.04 39.91
C PHE A 538 8.36 15.32 39.09
N PHE A 539 7.60 15.49 38.01
CA PHE A 539 7.75 16.64 37.10
C PHE A 539 7.30 17.97 37.70
N ASP A 540 6.33 17.92 38.61
CA ASP A 540 5.87 19.06 39.39
C ASP A 540 6.98 19.54 40.35
N LYS A 541 7.70 18.59 40.97
CA LYS A 541 8.81 18.87 41.92
C LYS A 541 10.08 19.42 41.26
N HIS A 542 10.41 19.01 40.05
CA HIS A 542 11.72 19.30 39.45
C HIS A 542 11.73 20.56 38.55
N GLY A 543 10.60 21.27 38.42
CA GLY A 543 10.57 22.52 37.65
C GLY A 543 11.00 22.36 36.18
N ALA A 544 10.92 21.14 35.62
CA ALA A 544 11.14 20.85 34.20
C ALA A 544 10.17 21.65 33.29
N LEU A 545 9.17 22.27 33.91
CA LEU A 545 8.20 23.27 33.45
C LEU A 545 8.78 24.62 32.97
N LYS A 546 10.10 24.82 32.93
CA LYS A 546 10.69 26.13 32.59
C LYS A 546 10.89 26.42 31.09
N THR A 547 10.51 25.50 30.20
CA THR A 547 10.46 25.78 28.75
C THR A 547 9.01 26.04 28.34
N ARG A 548 8.76 26.90 27.34
CA ARG A 548 7.40 27.18 26.83
C ARG A 548 6.66 25.88 26.44
N LEU A 549 7.37 24.93 25.85
CA LEU A 549 6.88 23.59 25.49
C LEU A 549 6.52 22.72 26.71
N GLY A 550 7.27 22.83 27.81
CA GLY A 550 6.95 22.15 29.07
C GLY A 550 5.86 22.84 29.88
N ALA A 551 5.74 24.17 29.80
CA ALA A 551 4.70 24.95 30.47
C ALA A 551 3.32 24.74 29.83
N ASP A 552 3.23 24.72 28.50
CA ASP A 552 1.99 24.45 27.75
C ASP A 552 1.44 23.02 28.01
N PHE A 553 2.30 22.10 28.49
CA PHE A 553 1.96 20.69 28.71
C PHE A 553 1.23 20.42 30.05
N PHE A 554 1.42 21.27 31.06
CA PHE A 554 0.96 21.01 32.44
C PHE A 554 -0.02 22.07 32.98
N ASP A 555 -0.52 22.98 32.14
CA ASP A 555 -1.50 24.00 32.55
C ASP A 555 -2.85 23.34 32.95
N PRO A 556 -3.30 23.47 34.22
CA PRO A 556 -4.50 22.79 34.71
C PRO A 556 -5.83 23.31 34.14
N GLU A 557 -5.83 24.40 33.35
CA GLU A 557 -7.07 24.99 32.79
C GLU A 557 -7.54 24.38 31.45
N GLN A 558 -6.90 23.32 30.93
CA GLN A 558 -7.33 22.60 29.72
C GLN A 558 -7.76 21.14 29.96
N GLY A 559 -8.33 20.84 31.13
CA GLY A 559 -8.95 19.56 31.47
C GLY A 559 -10.45 19.54 31.23
#